data_AF-A0A8X8Y4E2-F1
#
_entry.id   AF-A0A8X8Y4E2-F1
#
_cell.length_a   1.000
_cell.length_b   1.000
_cell.length_c   1.000
_cell.angle_alpha   90.00
_cell.angle_beta   90.00
_cell.angle_gamma   90.00
#
_symmetry.space_group_name_H-M   'P 1'
#
loop_
_entity.id
_entity.type
_entity.pdbx_description
1 polymer ?
#
loop_
_entity_poly.entity_id
_entity_poly.type
_entity_poly.pdbx_seq_one_letter_code
_entity_poly.pdbx_strand_id
1 'polypeptide(L)'
;MLSQECRNPSPNFSNPTSSTVSVNSNNQSDFVKGSAKAYLHLLCTAKHWKQPLFECCNEEGPPHIKLFTFKVSILSEVGFVILESYSHARSTKKAAAEDAAEGALWCLKHMTI
;
A
#
# COMPACT_ATOMS: atom_id res chain seq x y z
N MET A 1 -10.02 25.16 -26.84
CA MET A 1 -11.23 25.49 -26.08
C MET A 1 -12.07 24.21 -26.03
N LEU A 2 -12.32 23.50 -24.93
CA LEU A 2 -12.16 23.74 -23.50
C LEU A 2 -11.41 22.56 -22.86
N SER A 3 -10.62 22.89 -21.85
CA SER A 3 -10.08 21.96 -20.85
C SER A 3 -11.22 21.14 -20.22
N GLN A 4 -11.05 19.82 -20.14
CA GLN A 4 -11.70 19.04 -19.08
C GLN A 4 -10.61 18.59 -18.13
N GLU A 5 -10.23 19.58 -17.34
CA GLU A 5 -9.55 19.46 -16.07
C GLU A 5 -10.47 18.63 -15.15
N CYS A 6 -10.26 17.31 -15.14
CA CYS A 6 -10.82 16.48 -14.09
C CYS A 6 -10.10 16.87 -12.81
N ARG A 7 -10.70 17.85 -12.11
CA ARG A 7 -10.38 18.27 -10.76
C ARG A 7 -9.79 17.11 -9.98
N ASN A 8 -8.51 17.24 -9.65
CA ASN A 8 -7.96 16.60 -8.47
C ASN A 8 -8.94 16.92 -7.31
N PRO A 9 -9.65 15.93 -6.72
CA PRO A 9 -9.97 16.10 -5.33
C PRO A 9 -8.60 16.10 -4.64
N SER A 10 -8.18 17.24 -4.09
CA SER A 10 -7.13 17.26 -3.09
C SER A 10 -7.34 16.04 -2.20
N PRO A 11 -6.31 15.21 -1.92
CA PRO A 11 -6.45 14.22 -0.88
C PRO A 11 -6.56 15.02 0.41
N ASN A 12 -7.79 15.40 0.75
CA ASN A 12 -8.15 15.77 2.08
C ASN A 12 -7.96 14.46 2.84
N PHE A 13 -6.73 14.25 3.33
CA PHE A 13 -6.38 13.24 4.30
C PHE A 13 -7.19 13.58 5.55
N SER A 14 -8.47 13.27 5.48
CA SER A 14 -9.35 13.17 6.61
C SER A 14 -8.78 12.01 7.39
N ASN A 15 -7.98 12.33 8.40
CA ASN A 15 -7.47 11.41 9.39
C ASN A 15 -8.58 10.42 9.75
N PRO A 16 -8.42 9.11 9.50
CA PRO A 16 -9.12 8.12 10.27
C PRO A 16 -8.34 8.03 11.58
N THR A 17 -8.89 8.73 12.58
CA THR A 17 -9.06 8.25 13.94
C THR A 17 -7.90 7.44 14.50
N SER A 18 -7.11 8.13 15.33
CA SER A 18 -6.49 7.64 16.56
C SER A 18 -6.96 6.23 16.93
N SER A 19 -6.23 5.23 16.45
CA SER A 19 -6.25 3.91 17.06
C SER A 19 -4.96 3.86 17.85
N THR A 20 -5.10 4.06 19.15
CA THR A 20 -4.04 3.91 20.14
C THR A 20 -3.52 2.47 20.02
N VAL A 21 -2.53 2.25 19.17
CA VAL A 21 -1.83 0.96 19.12
C VAL A 21 -0.78 1.01 20.21
N SER A 22 -1.15 0.47 21.37
CA SER A 22 -0.20 0.17 22.44
C SER A 22 0.91 -0.70 21.87
N VAL A 23 2.10 -0.13 21.75
CA VAL A 23 3.29 -0.83 21.30
C VAL A 23 3.72 -1.75 22.44
N ASN A 24 3.37 -3.04 22.34
CA ASN A 24 3.98 -4.08 23.15
C ASN A 24 5.01 -4.82 22.30
N SER A 25 6.26 -4.37 22.44
CA SER A 25 7.44 -5.09 21.99
C SER A 25 7.46 -6.48 22.61
N ASN A 26 7.24 -7.53 21.83
CA ASN A 26 7.81 -8.87 22.04
C ASN A 26 7.73 -9.67 20.75
N ASN A 27 8.81 -10.39 20.49
CA ASN A 27 9.13 -11.08 19.24
C ASN A 27 8.12 -12.18 18.85
N GLN A 28 8.06 -12.43 17.54
CA GLN A 28 7.55 -13.63 16.86
C GLN A 28 6.04 -13.69 16.57
N SER A 29 5.74 -13.43 15.29
CA SER A 29 4.68 -14.04 14.49
C SER A 29 3.33 -14.30 15.16
N ASP A 30 2.58 -13.23 15.37
CA ASP A 30 1.13 -13.32 15.25
C ASP A 30 0.69 -12.31 14.21
N PHE A 31 0.14 -12.83 13.11
CA PHE A 31 -0.64 -12.04 12.16
C PHE A 31 -1.90 -11.56 12.90
N VAL A 32 -1.77 -10.59 13.81
CA VAL A 32 -2.88 -10.02 14.56
C VAL A 32 -3.67 -9.13 13.61
N LYS A 33 -4.50 -9.78 12.78
CA LYS A 33 -5.76 -9.29 12.19
C LYS A 33 -5.77 -7.83 11.71
N GLY A 34 -4.66 -7.35 11.14
CA GLY A 34 -4.52 -6.04 10.51
C GLY A 34 -4.41 -6.20 8.99
N SER A 35 -4.81 -5.18 8.21
CA SER A 35 -4.62 -5.20 6.75
C SER A 35 -3.14 -5.35 6.40
N ALA A 36 -2.83 -6.03 5.29
CA ALA A 36 -1.44 -6.17 4.79
C ALA A 36 -0.74 -4.80 4.69
N LYS A 37 -1.49 -3.74 4.34
CA LYS A 37 -1.03 -2.35 4.40
C LYS A 37 -0.52 -1.94 5.77
N ALA A 38 -1.31 -2.13 6.83
CA ALA A 38 -0.94 -1.69 8.17
C ALA A 38 0.37 -2.36 8.61
N TYR A 39 0.52 -3.65 8.30
CA TYR A 39 1.75 -4.37 8.60
C TYR A 39 2.94 -3.87 7.78
N LEU A 40 2.74 -3.57 6.49
CA LEU A 40 3.80 -3.00 5.65
C LEU A 40 4.26 -1.62 6.15
N HIS A 41 3.33 -0.78 6.62
CA HIS A 41 3.65 0.49 7.25
C HIS A 41 4.50 0.29 8.51
N LEU A 42 4.06 -0.59 9.41
CA LEU A 42 4.79 -0.89 10.65
C LEU A 42 6.21 -1.41 10.35
N LEU A 43 6.34 -2.29 9.36
CA LEU A 43 7.62 -2.85 8.95
C LEU A 43 8.56 -1.76 8.40
N CYS A 44 8.06 -0.87 7.56
CA CYS A 44 8.85 0.25 7.06
C CYS A 44 9.31 1.18 8.19
N THR A 45 8.43 1.48 9.15
CA THR A 45 8.77 2.25 10.34
C THR A 45 9.85 1.56 11.18
N ALA A 46 9.75 0.25 11.40
CA ALA A 46 10.74 -0.52 12.15
C ALA A 46 12.11 -0.59 11.45
N LYS A 47 12.13 -0.50 10.11
CA LYS A 47 13.35 -0.51 9.28
C LYS A 47 13.91 0.88 8.98
N HIS A 48 13.31 1.94 9.52
CA HIS A 48 13.63 3.34 9.19
C HIS A 48 13.55 3.65 7.68
N TRP A 49 12.73 2.90 6.96
CA TRP A 49 12.43 3.17 5.57
C TRP A 49 11.36 4.26 5.46
N LYS A 50 11.27 4.87 4.28
CA LYS A 50 10.17 5.79 3.99
C LYS A 50 8.85 5.03 3.98
N GLN A 51 7.76 5.78 4.17
CA GLN A 51 6.43 5.19 4.10
C GLN A 51 6.18 4.56 2.72
N PRO A 52 5.56 3.37 2.65
CA PRO A 52 5.24 2.72 1.39
C PRO A 52 4.28 3.58 0.58
N LEU A 53 4.55 3.72 -0.71
CA LEU A 53 3.72 4.47 -1.65
C LEU A 53 2.76 3.51 -2.35
N PHE A 54 1.46 3.85 -2.35
CA PHE A 54 0.42 3.09 -3.04
C PHE A 54 -0.08 3.89 -4.23
N GLU A 55 0.07 3.33 -5.43
CA GLU A 55 -0.32 3.98 -6.69
C GLU A 55 -1.34 3.10 -7.43
N CYS A 56 -2.44 3.68 -7.89
CA CYS A 56 -3.38 2.99 -8.77
C CYS A 56 -2.91 3.16 -10.21
N CYS A 57 -2.18 2.17 -10.73
CA CYS A 57 -1.53 2.28 -12.04
C CYS A 57 -2.48 2.01 -13.21
N ASN A 58 -3.55 1.24 -12.99
CA ASN A 58 -4.43 0.86 -14.08
C ASN A 58 -5.90 0.76 -13.63
N GLU A 59 -6.79 1.24 -14.49
CA GLU A 59 -8.24 1.13 -14.35
C GLU A 59 -8.82 0.62 -15.68
N GLU A 60 -9.10 -0.67 -15.75
CA GLU A 60 -9.54 -1.32 -16.99
C GLU A 60 -11.00 -1.73 -16.93
N GLY A 61 -11.63 -1.79 -18.10
CA GLY A 61 -12.96 -2.34 -18.27
C GLY A 61 -14.11 -1.32 -18.21
N PRO A 62 -15.29 -1.70 -18.70
CA PRO A 62 -16.52 -0.92 -18.56
C PRO A 62 -16.81 -0.51 -17.11
N PRO A 63 -17.54 0.59 -16.86
CA PRO A 63 -17.82 1.10 -15.51
C PRO A 63 -18.40 0.08 -14.53
N HIS A 64 -19.16 -0.90 -15.02
CA HIS A 64 -19.81 -1.94 -14.22
C HIS A 64 -18.95 -3.20 -13.98
N ILE A 65 -17.79 -3.31 -14.64
CA ILE A 65 -16.82 -4.40 -14.48
C ILE A 65 -15.39 -3.86 -14.41
N LYS A 66 -15.23 -2.69 -13.78
CA LYS A 66 -13.94 -2.04 -13.69
C LYS A 66 -12.98 -2.84 -12.80
N LEU A 67 -11.78 -3.08 -13.30
CA LEU A 67 -10.67 -3.70 -12.60
C LEU A 67 -9.60 -2.65 -12.29
N PHE A 68 -8.96 -2.82 -11.15
CA PHE A 68 -7.95 -1.93 -10.61
C PHE A 68 -6.66 -2.70 -10.37
N THR A 69 -5.55 -2.13 -10.80
CA THR A 69 -4.21 -2.62 -10.48
C THR A 69 -3.48 -1.57 -9.67
N PHE A 70 -2.92 -2.00 -8.54
CA PHE A 70 -2.13 -1.16 -7.66
C PHE A 70 -0.66 -1.56 -7.69
N LYS A 71 0.20 -0.56 -7.55
CA LYS A 71 1.63 -0.71 -7.31
C LYS A 71 1.94 -0.23 -5.90
N VAL A 72 2.79 -0.97 -5.21
CA VAL A 72 3.38 -0.59 -3.93
C VAL A 72 4.86 -0.42 -4.11
N SER A 73 5.37 0.76 -3.80
CA SER A 73 6.81 1.06 -3.84
C SER A 73 7.32 1.31 -2.43
N ILE A 74 8.35 0.55 -2.03
CA ILE A 74 9.05 0.71 -0.76
C ILE A 74 10.36 1.42 -1.05
N LEU A 75 10.58 2.51 -0.32
CA LEU A 75 11.71 3.40 -0.52
C LEU A 75 12.61 3.35 0.72
N SER A 76 13.92 3.26 0.50
CA SER A 76 14.90 3.40 1.56
C SER A 76 14.89 4.81 2.15
N GLU A 77 15.55 4.99 3.28
CA GLU A 77 15.72 6.29 3.92
C GLU A 77 16.27 7.35 2.96
N VAL A 78 17.26 6.96 2.15
CA VAL A 78 17.90 7.82 1.13
C VAL A 78 17.06 7.98 -0.15
N GLY A 79 15.92 7.28 -0.26
CA GLY A 79 14.97 7.42 -1.37
C GLY A 79 15.20 6.49 -2.56
N PHE A 80 16.04 5.46 -2.42
CA PHE A 80 16.13 4.41 -3.44
C PHE A 80 14.97 3.42 -3.31
N VAL A 81 14.47 2.94 -4.43
CA VAL A 81 13.42 1.91 -4.43
C VAL A 81 14.04 0.58 -4.01
N ILE A 82 13.61 0.07 -2.87
CA ILE A 82 14.02 -1.23 -2.32
C ILE A 82 13.23 -2.34 -3.00
N LEU A 83 11.93 -2.11 -3.14
CA LEU A 83 11.01 -3.10 -3.67
C LEU A 83 9.83 -2.42 -4.33
N GLU A 84 9.41 -2.96 -5.47
CA GLU A 84 8.12 -2.67 -6.07
C GLU A 84 7.33 -3.97 -6.19
N SER A 85 6.07 -3.93 -5.76
CA SER A 85 5.12 -5.01 -6.00
C SER A 85 3.90 -4.49 -6.73
N TYR A 86 3.34 -5.33 -7.59
CA TYR A 86 2.11 -5.05 -8.30
C TYR A 86 1.03 -6.03 -7.83
N SER A 87 -0.18 -5.54 -7.67
CA SER A 87 -1.33 -6.39 -7.43
C SER A 87 -1.76 -7.08 -8.71
N HIS A 88 -2.51 -8.17 -8.55
CA HIS A 88 -3.41 -8.59 -9.61
C HIS A 88 -4.51 -7.56 -9.84
N ALA A 89 -5.12 -7.61 -11.02
CA ALA A 89 -6.30 -6.83 -11.34
C ALA A 89 -7.47 -7.27 -10.42
N ARG A 90 -8.00 -6.36 -9.60
CA ARG A 90 -9.12 -6.64 -8.67
C ARG A 90 -10.31 -5.73 -8.95
N SER A 91 -11.52 -6.17 -8.61
CA SER A 91 -12.76 -5.41 -8.81
C SER A 91 -12.90 -4.19 -7.89
N THR A 92 -12.03 -4.02 -6.88
CA THR A 92 -12.04 -2.86 -6.00
C THR A 92 -10.63 -2.35 -5.73
N LYS A 93 -10.48 -1.02 -5.60
CA LYS A 93 -9.20 -0.37 -5.25
C LYS A 93 -8.62 -0.88 -3.94
N LYS A 94 -9.49 -1.14 -2.95
CA LYS A 94 -9.07 -1.68 -1.64
C LYS A 94 -8.47 -3.07 -1.78
N ALA A 95 -9.14 -3.99 -2.49
CA ALA A 95 -8.63 -5.34 -2.68
C ALA A 95 -7.34 -5.36 -3.50
N ALA A 96 -7.24 -4.55 -4.56
CA ALA A 96 -6.01 -4.40 -5.35
C ALA A 96 -4.85 -3.92 -4.47
N ALA A 97 -5.06 -2.85 -3.71
CA ALA A 97 -4.01 -2.29 -2.87
C ALA A 97 -3.58 -3.24 -1.72
N GLU A 98 -4.48 -4.08 -1.22
CA GLU A 98 -4.17 -5.06 -0.19
C GLU A 98 -3.39 -6.25 -0.76
N ASP A 99 -3.76 -6.69 -1.96
CA ASP A 99 -3.08 -7.73 -2.73
C ASP A 99 -1.63 -7.31 -3.08
N ALA A 100 -1.43 -6.06 -3.52
CA ALA A 100 -0.08 -5.52 -3.73
C ALA A 100 0.74 -5.49 -2.44
N ALA A 101 0.14 -5.08 -1.32
CA ALA A 101 0.83 -5.05 -0.01
C ALA A 101 1.21 -6.46 0.46
N GLU A 102 0.34 -7.45 0.26
CA GLU A 102 0.62 -8.85 0.58
C GLU A 102 1.80 -9.37 -0.26
N GLY A 103 1.80 -9.09 -1.56
CA GLY A 103 2.93 -9.41 -2.45
C GLY A 103 4.24 -8.77 -1.97
N ALA A 104 4.20 -7.49 -1.56
CA ALA A 104 5.38 -6.81 -1.03
C ALA A 104 5.92 -7.50 0.24
N LEU A 105 5.04 -7.82 1.19
CA LEU A 105 5.42 -8.50 2.43
C LEU A 105 6.01 -9.89 2.16
N TRP A 106 5.41 -10.62 1.22
CA TRP A 106 5.93 -11.92 0.82
C TRP A 106 7.34 -11.80 0.26
N CYS A 107 7.57 -10.84 -0.65
CA CYS A 107 8.89 -10.55 -1.21
C CYS A 107 9.90 -10.18 -0.13
N LEU A 108 9.58 -9.24 0.77
CA LEU A 108 10.48 -8.84 1.87
C LEU A 108 10.87 -10.00 2.78
N LYS A 109 9.96 -10.95 3.02
CA LYS A 109 10.20 -12.11 3.87
C LYS A 109 11.10 -13.15 3.20
N HIS A 110 10.99 -13.33 1.88
CA HIS A 110 11.66 -14.43 1.17
C HIS A 110 12.89 -14.00 0.38
N MET A 111 13.03 -12.71 0.06
CA MET A 111 14.16 -12.19 -0.72
C MET A 111 15.43 -11.90 0.11
N THR A 112 15.43 -12.19 1.43
CA THR A 112 16.56 -11.97 2.37
C THR A 112 17.47 -10.81 1.95
N ILE A 113 16.97 -9.60 2.09
CA ILE A 113 17.70 -8.32 1.96
C ILE A 113 18.04 -7.73 3.32
#